data_AF-A0A3D3LSF6-F1
#
_entry.id   AF-A0A3D3LSF6-F1
#
_cell.length_a   1.000
_cell.length_b   1.000
_cell.length_c   1.000
_cell.angle_alpha   90.00
_cell.angle_beta   90.00
_cell.angle_gamma   90.00
#
_symmetry.space_group_name_H-M   'P 1'
#
loop_
_entity.id
_entity.type
_entity.pdbx_description
1 polymer ?
#
loop_
_entity_poly.entity_id
_entity_poly.type
_entity_poly.pdbx_seq_one_letter_code
_entity_poly.pdbx_strand_id
1 'polypeptide(L)'
;MEVIKLIDELPNKPSTWVITKQIIRSSTSIGACYWASCRAKSSADFINKLKIVEEEADENLYWLEVLEESNFIKSERISANKM
;
A
#
# COMPACT_ATOMS: atom_id res chain seq x y z
N MET A 1 -2.03 -11.19 -0.20
CA MET A 1 -2.45 -10.62 1.10
C MET A 1 -1.29 -10.68 2.10
N GLU A 2 -0.07 -10.34 1.65
CA GLU A 2 1.13 -10.39 2.49
C GLU A 2 1.25 -9.17 3.40
N VAL A 3 0.72 -8.02 2.94
CA VAL A 3 0.70 -6.79 3.73
C VAL A 3 -0.03 -6.96 5.07
N ILE A 4 -1.08 -7.77 5.14
CA ILE A 4 -1.80 -8.04 6.40
C ILE A 4 -0.93 -8.87 7.35
N LYS A 5 -0.18 -9.83 6.82
CA LYS A 5 0.77 -10.60 7.64
C LYS A 5 1.91 -9.70 8.15
N LEU A 6 2.38 -8.76 7.32
CA LEU A 6 3.44 -7.81 7.67
C LEU A 6 3.01 -6.89 8.83
N ILE A 7 1.81 -6.32 8.76
CA ILE A 7 1.31 -5.42 9.81
C ILE A 7 0.98 -6.16 11.12
N ASP A 8 0.58 -7.44 11.05
CA ASP A 8 0.31 -8.25 12.23
C ASP A 8 1.60 -8.55 13.03
N GLU A 9 2.77 -8.43 12.40
CA GLU A 9 4.09 -8.55 13.04
C GLU A 9 4.54 -7.25 13.76
N LEU A 10 3.84 -6.12 13.55
CA LEU A 10 4.23 -4.83 14.12
C LEU A 10 4.00 -4.76 15.64
N PRO A 11 4.87 -4.04 16.38
CA PRO A 11 4.69 -3.89 17.81
C PRO A 11 3.38 -3.16 18.13
N ASN A 12 2.70 -3.58 19.19
CA ASN A 12 1.42 -3.01 19.61
C ASN A 12 1.61 -1.62 20.26
N LYS A 13 1.70 -0.57 19.45
CA LYS A 13 1.94 0.82 19.88
C LYS A 13 0.99 1.80 19.16
N PRO A 14 0.60 2.92 19.79
CA PRO A 14 -0.23 3.93 19.12
C PRO A 14 0.37 4.44 17.81
N SER A 15 1.69 4.60 17.73
CA SER A 15 2.39 5.05 16.53
C SER A 15 2.27 4.06 15.37
N THR A 16 2.37 2.75 15.63
CA THR A 16 2.25 1.71 14.59
C THR A 16 0.80 1.48 14.18
N TRP A 17 -0.18 1.70 15.07
CA TRP A 17 -1.60 1.56 14.73
C TRP A 17 -2.03 2.55 13.64
N VAL A 18 -1.58 3.80 13.75
CA VAL A 18 -1.92 4.83 12.76
C VAL A 18 -1.34 4.47 11.40
N ILE A 19 -0.06 4.07 11.36
CA ILE A 19 0.61 3.68 10.11
C ILE A 19 -0.01 2.41 9.51
N THR A 20 -0.29 1.41 10.35
CA THR A 20 -0.96 0.17 9.95
C THR A 20 -2.30 0.46 9.27
N LYS A 21 -3.10 1.36 9.85
CA LYS A 21 -4.40 1.75 9.28
C LYS A 21 -4.25 2.40 7.90
N GLN A 22 -3.22 3.23 7.71
CA GLN A 22 -2.96 3.84 6.40
C GLN A 22 -2.54 2.79 5.37
N ILE A 23 -1.60 1.91 5.72
CA ILE A 23 -1.12 0.83 4.85
C ILE A 23 -2.26 -0.11 4.43
N ILE A 24 -3.12 -0.53 5.38
CA ILE A 24 -4.28 -1.38 5.03
C ILE A 24 -5.17 -0.65 4.03
N ARG A 25 -5.50 0.62 4.29
CA ARG A 25 -6.38 1.40 3.44
C ARG A 25 -5.82 1.52 2.03
N SER A 26 -4.61 2.05 1.86
CA SER A 26 -3.99 2.23 0.54
C SER A 26 -3.79 0.89 -0.18
N SER A 27 -3.33 -0.16 0.52
CA SER A 27 -3.19 -1.51 -0.05
C SER A 27 -4.50 -2.07 -0.61
N THR A 28 -5.61 -1.89 0.12
CA THR A 28 -6.93 -2.35 -0.34
C THR A 28 -7.49 -1.48 -1.46
N SER A 29 -7.21 -0.17 -1.43
CA SER A 29 -7.56 0.78 -2.48
C SER A 29 -6.91 0.43 -3.82
N ILE A 30 -5.61 0.07 -3.84
CA ILE A 30 -4.89 -0.31 -5.07
C ILE A 30 -5.66 -1.40 -5.84
N GLY A 31 -6.03 -2.48 -5.15
CA GLY A 31 -6.78 -3.58 -5.75
C GLY A 31 -8.19 -3.17 -6.20
N ALA A 32 -8.89 -2.37 -5.40
CA ALA A 32 -10.23 -1.88 -5.72
C ALA A 32 -10.22 -0.93 -6.94
N CYS A 33 -9.27 0.01 -6.98
CA CYS A 33 -9.09 0.95 -8.07
C CYS A 33 -8.66 0.25 -9.36
N TYR A 34 -7.79 -0.76 -9.27
CA TYR A 34 -7.42 -1.57 -10.42
C TYR A 34 -8.62 -2.35 -10.96
N TRP A 35 -9.41 -2.96 -10.08
CA TRP A 35 -10.63 -3.64 -10.52
C TRP A 35 -11.63 -2.67 -11.18
N ALA A 36 -11.74 -1.44 -10.66
CA ALA A 36 -12.55 -0.40 -11.27
C ALA A 36 -12.01 0.08 -12.62
N SER A 37 -10.68 0.07 -12.83
CA SER A 37 -10.05 0.38 -14.12
C SER A 37 -10.40 -0.67 -15.16
N CYS A 38 -10.43 -1.96 -14.81
CA CYS A 38 -10.86 -3.03 -15.73
C CYS A 38 -12.30 -2.87 -16.25
N ARG A 39 -13.13 -2.03 -15.62
CA ARG A 39 -14.50 -1.70 -16.05
C ARG A 39 -14.62 -0.29 -16.65
N ALA A 40 -13.51 0.29 -17.10
CA ALA A 40 -13.49 1.61 -17.69
C ALA A 40 -14.35 1.72 -18.95
N LYS A 41 -14.94 2.88 -19.15
CA LYS A 41 -15.87 3.15 -20.27
C LYS A 41 -15.15 3.55 -21.57
N SER A 42 -13.87 3.90 -21.48
CA SER A 42 -13.02 4.30 -22.60
C SER A 42 -11.55 4.14 -22.23
N SER A 43 -10.65 4.25 -23.22
CA SER A 43 -9.20 4.25 -22.97
C SER A 43 -8.76 5.43 -22.08
N ALA A 44 -9.38 6.61 -22.24
CA ALA A 44 -9.08 7.77 -21.41
C ALA A 44 -9.53 7.55 -19.95
N ASP A 45 -10.71 6.98 -19.74
CA ASP A 45 -11.20 6.61 -18.40
C ASP A 45 -10.32 5.53 -17.76
N PHE A 46 -9.85 4.57 -18.55
CA PHE A 46 -8.92 3.53 -18.11
C PHE A 46 -7.61 4.15 -17.60
N ILE A 47 -6.98 5.02 -18.40
CA ILE A 47 -5.74 5.71 -18.03
C ILE A 47 -5.94 6.56 -16.77
N ASN A 48 -7.05 7.29 -16.68
CA ASN A 48 -7.35 8.10 -15.51
C ASN A 48 -7.49 7.26 -14.24
N LYS A 49 -8.16 6.10 -14.32
CA LYS A 49 -8.30 5.17 -13.20
C LYS A 49 -6.98 4.50 -12.83
N LEU A 50 -6.11 4.22 -13.80
CA LEU A 50 -4.76 3.70 -13.52
C LEU A 50 -3.88 4.71 -12.80
N LYS A 51 -4.00 6.01 -13.08
CA LYS A 51 -3.31 7.05 -12.29
C LYS A 51 -3.70 7.01 -10.82
N ILE A 52 -4.97 6.77 -10.51
CA ILE A 52 -5.42 6.61 -9.12
C ILE A 52 -4.80 5.36 -8.48
N VAL A 53 -4.64 4.26 -9.25
CA VAL A 53 -3.94 3.06 -8.75
C VAL A 53 -2.48 3.37 -8.43
N GLU A 54 -1.80 4.12 -9.30
CA GLU A 54 -0.43 4.58 -9.11
C GLU A 54 -0.31 5.47 -7.86
N GLU A 55 -1.18 6.46 -7.70
CA GLU A 55 -1.21 7.35 -6.52
C GLU A 55 -1.39 6.56 -5.21
N GLU A 56 -2.29 5.58 -5.16
CA GLU A 56 -2.51 4.74 -3.97
C GLU A 56 -1.31 3.78 -3.73
N ALA A 57 -0.61 3.35 -4.77
CA ALA A 57 0.60 2.54 -4.67
C ALA A 57 1.77 3.35 -4.10
N ASP A 58 1.96 4.58 -4.57
CA ASP A 58 2.96 5.52 -4.05
C ASP A 58 2.68 5.86 -2.58
N GLU A 59 1.41 6.10 -2.22
CA GLU A 59 1.04 6.35 -0.81
C GLU A 59 1.40 5.14 0.06
N ASN A 60 1.13 3.92 -0.41
CA ASN A 60 1.48 2.70 0.30
C ASN A 60 2.99 2.55 0.48
N LEU A 61 3.77 2.79 -0.58
CA LEU A 61 5.23 2.73 -0.54
C LEU A 61 5.79 3.72 0.48
N TYR A 62 5.29 4.96 0.49
CA TYR A 62 5.67 5.97 1.46
C TYR A 62 5.48 5.48 2.91
N TRP A 63 4.34 4.86 3.22
CA TRP A 63 4.10 4.35 4.59
C TRP A 63 5.01 3.18 4.96
N LEU A 64 5.40 2.34 3.98
CA LEU A 64 6.38 1.28 4.20
C LEU A 64 7.77 1.84 4.49
N GLU A 65 8.19 2.90 3.79
CA GLU A 65 9.44 3.62 4.06
C GLU A 65 9.43 4.24 5.46
N VAL A 66 8.30 4.84 5.88
CA VAL A 66 8.15 5.37 7.25
C VAL A 66 8.31 4.27 8.31
N LEU A 67 7.82 3.04 8.08
CA LEU A 67 8.01 1.92 9.00
C LEU A 67 9.48 1.48 9.07
N GLU A 68 10.18 1.51 7.94
CA GLU A 68 11.61 1.20 7.84
C GLU A 68 12.44 2.23 8.62
N GLU A 69 12.25 3.52 8.33
CA GLU A 69 12.94 4.62 9.00
C GLU A 69 12.68 4.65 10.51
N SER A 70 11.48 4.24 10.92
CA SER A 70 11.09 4.13 12.34
C SER A 70 11.67 2.88 13.04
N ASN A 71 12.45 2.04 12.35
CA ASN A 71 12.99 0.77 12.83
C ASN A 71 11.91 -0.22 13.33
N PHE A 72 10.69 -0.15 12.78
CA PHE A 72 9.65 -1.10 13.12
C PHE A 72 9.74 -2.40 12.30
N ILE A 73 10.32 -2.32 11.10
CA ILE A 73 10.56 -3.45 10.20
C ILE A 73 11.99 -3.36 9.64
N LYS A 74 12.61 -4.51 9.39
CA LYS A 74 13.91 -4.59 8.71
C LYS A 74 13.76 -4.45 7.19
N SER A 75 14.71 -3.76 6.55
CA SER A 75 14.78 -3.56 5.10
C SER A 75 14.63 -4.85 4.28
N GLU A 76 15.16 -5.97 4.79
CA GLU A 76 15.11 -7.30 4.17
C GLU A 76 13.68 -7.81 3.93
N ARG A 77 12.70 -7.38 4.75
CA ARG A 77 11.28 -7.74 4.60
C ARG A 77 10.54 -6.87 3.57
N ILE A 78 11.02 -5.65 3.34
CA ILE A 78 10.43 -4.71 2.39
C ILE A 78 10.99 -4.95 0.98
N SER A 79 12.28 -5.25 0.87
CA SER A 79 12.96 -5.54 -0.40
C SER A 79 12.52 -6.84 -1.06
N ALA A 80 11.89 -7.77 -0.33
CA ALA A 80 11.20 -8.92 -0.94
C ALA A 80 10.03 -8.52 -1.86
N ASN A 81 9.54 -7.28 -1.78
CA ASN A 81 8.48 -6.72 -2.62
C ASN A 81 8.97 -5.68 -3.64
N LYS A 82 10.28 -5.41 -3.72
CA LYS A 82 10.88 -4.63 -4.83
C LYS A 82 11.16 -5.58 -5.99
N MET A 83 10.13 -5.86 -6.81
CA MET A 83 10.31 -6.47 -8.14
C MET A 83 10.75 -5.42 -9.15
#